data_AF-A0A1V4RZZ5-F1
#
_entry.id   AF-A0A1V4RZZ5-F1
#
_cell.length_a   1.000
_cell.length_b   1.000
_cell.length_c   1.000
_cell.angle_alpha   90.00
_cell.angle_beta   90.00
_cell.angle_gamma   90.00
#
_symmetry.space_group_name_H-M   'P 1'
#
loop_
_entity.id
_entity.type
_entity.pdbx_description
1 polymer ?
#
loop_
_entity_poly.entity_id
_entity_poly.type
_entity_poly.pdbx_seq_one_letter_code
_entity_poly.pdbx_strand_id
1 'polypeptide(L)'
;MKLQDFLSDKRSSLIKKWSKVLIESYPLGSHNFFVREKDIFANPVGNTISREVKNLYDALITGGDAEKIASSLDGIIRIRAVQDFEPSQAISFVLRLKDLIRKELGKACADKGLSDELLQFEKKIDDTLLQAFDIYSQCRQQIYEIRVHEVKNHLGKLLERANLTCEIPE
;
A
#
# COMPACT_ATOMS: atom_id res chain seq x y z
N MET A 1 24.37 -19.20 5.97
CA MET A 1 23.06 -18.99 5.32
C MET A 1 22.73 -17.53 5.50
N LYS A 2 22.49 -16.77 4.43
CA LYS A 2 22.13 -15.35 4.55
C LYS A 2 20.63 -15.22 4.81
N LEU A 3 20.19 -14.12 5.40
CA LEU A 3 18.77 -13.81 5.58
C LEU A 3 18.03 -13.79 4.24
N GLN A 4 18.66 -13.25 3.20
CA GLN A 4 18.10 -13.19 1.86
C GLN A 4 17.74 -14.59 1.32
N ASP A 5 18.57 -15.60 1.58
CA ASP A 5 18.33 -16.99 1.15
C ASP A 5 17.08 -17.54 1.86
N PHE A 6 16.97 -17.30 3.18
CA PHE A 6 15.79 -17.69 3.96
C PHE A 6 14.49 -17.06 3.44
N LEU A 7 14.53 -15.74 3.20
CA LEU A 7 13.37 -14.99 2.73
C LEU A 7 12.97 -15.40 1.31
N SER A 8 13.93 -15.84 0.50
CA SER A 8 13.70 -16.40 -0.83
C SER A 8 13.08 -17.80 -0.74
N ASP A 9 13.58 -18.67 0.14
CA ASP A 9 13.02 -20.01 0.38
C ASP A 9 11.58 -19.95 0.90
N LYS A 10 11.29 -18.98 1.78
CA LYS A 10 9.96 -18.78 2.38
C LYS A 10 9.04 -17.85 1.58
N ARG A 11 9.49 -17.36 0.42
CA ARG A 11 8.81 -16.35 -0.40
C ARG A 11 7.33 -16.62 -0.61
N SER A 12 6.97 -17.81 -1.09
CA SER A 12 5.57 -18.17 -1.39
C SER A 12 4.67 -18.13 -0.13
N SER A 13 5.18 -18.67 0.99
CA SER A 13 4.46 -18.66 2.27
C SER A 13 4.27 -17.24 2.79
N LEU A 14 5.33 -16.44 2.79
CA LEU A 14 5.33 -15.07 3.30
C LEU A 14 4.43 -14.16 2.49
N ILE A 15 4.49 -14.20 1.15
CA ILE A 15 3.59 -13.43 0.29
C ILE A 15 2.14 -13.81 0.56
N LYS A 16 1.81 -15.12 0.61
CA LYS A 16 0.44 -15.58 0.87
C LYS A 16 -0.09 -15.07 2.22
N LYS A 17 0.74 -15.14 3.28
CA LYS A 17 0.38 -14.63 4.61
C LYS A 17 0.24 -13.11 4.61
N TRP A 18 1.12 -12.40 3.91
CA TRP A 18 1.12 -10.96 3.87
C TRP A 18 -0.07 -10.40 3.09
N SER A 19 -0.38 -10.95 1.92
CA SER A 19 -1.60 -10.64 1.18
C SER A 19 -2.84 -10.92 2.01
N LYS A 20 -2.87 -12.02 2.76
CA LYS A 20 -3.98 -12.34 3.66
C LYS A 20 -4.17 -11.27 4.74
N VAL A 21 -3.11 -10.86 5.44
CA VAL A 21 -3.18 -9.80 6.45
C VAL A 21 -3.68 -8.48 5.85
N LEU A 22 -3.25 -8.16 4.64
CA LEU A 22 -3.69 -6.96 3.93
C LEU A 22 -5.18 -7.02 3.56
N ILE A 23 -5.67 -8.17 3.08
CA ILE A 23 -7.09 -8.38 2.77
C ILE A 23 -7.93 -8.37 4.04
N GLU A 24 -7.43 -8.94 5.14
CA GLU A 24 -8.14 -9.00 6.42
C GLU A 24 -8.43 -7.63 7.04
N SER A 25 -7.71 -6.59 6.63
CA SER A 25 -8.01 -5.22 7.09
C SER A 25 -9.20 -4.58 6.37
N TYR A 26 -9.77 -5.23 5.34
CA TYR A 26 -11.01 -4.79 4.71
C TYR A 26 -12.24 -5.24 5.52
N PRO A 27 -13.45 -4.75 5.24
CA PRO A 27 -14.66 -5.29 5.84
C PRO A 27 -14.85 -6.79 5.52
N LEU A 28 -15.38 -7.56 6.47
CA LEU A 28 -15.55 -9.02 6.36
C LEU A 28 -16.30 -9.46 5.09
N GLY A 29 -17.25 -8.66 4.62
CA GLY A 29 -18.01 -8.94 3.39
C GLY A 29 -17.15 -8.96 2.12
N SER A 30 -16.00 -8.28 2.10
CA SER A 30 -15.12 -8.17 0.94
C SER A 30 -14.02 -9.23 0.90
N HIS A 31 -13.69 -9.87 2.02
CA HIS A 31 -12.57 -10.81 2.13
C HIS A 31 -12.69 -11.98 1.16
N ASN A 32 -13.84 -12.68 1.21
CA ASN A 32 -14.08 -13.86 0.40
C ASN A 32 -14.13 -13.52 -1.09
N PHE A 33 -14.68 -12.35 -1.43
CA PHE A 33 -14.74 -11.88 -2.81
C PHE A 33 -13.33 -11.65 -3.38
N PHE A 34 -12.48 -10.91 -2.66
CA PHE A 34 -11.12 -10.62 -3.10
C PHE A 34 -10.25 -11.86 -3.30
N VAL A 35 -10.52 -12.94 -2.57
CA VAL A 35 -9.77 -14.21 -2.67
C VAL A 35 -10.33 -15.14 -3.73
N ARG A 36 -11.66 -15.21 -3.89
CA ARG A 36 -12.32 -16.19 -4.79
C ARG A 36 -12.43 -15.70 -6.22
N GLU A 37 -12.74 -14.42 -6.41
CA GLU A 37 -12.94 -13.86 -7.74
C GLU A 37 -11.59 -13.56 -8.39
N LYS A 38 -11.31 -14.21 -9.52
CA LYS A 38 -10.03 -14.11 -10.22
C LYS A 38 -10.10 -13.17 -11.42
N ASP A 39 -11.30 -12.88 -11.90
CA ASP A 39 -11.46 -11.97 -13.02
C ASP A 39 -10.99 -10.56 -12.65
N ILE A 40 -10.14 -9.98 -13.51
CA ILE A 40 -9.48 -8.70 -13.25
C ILE A 40 -10.45 -7.51 -13.34
N PHE A 41 -11.55 -7.66 -14.07
CA PHE A 41 -12.56 -6.61 -14.23
C PHE A 41 -13.61 -6.70 -13.12
N ALA A 42 -13.97 -7.91 -12.70
CA ALA A 42 -14.86 -8.13 -11.55
C ALA A 42 -14.18 -7.82 -10.22
N ASN A 43 -12.89 -8.14 -10.08
CA ASN A 43 -12.11 -7.94 -8.85
C ASN A 43 -10.79 -7.17 -9.09
N PRO A 44 -10.85 -5.89 -9.49
CA PRO A 44 -9.67 -5.09 -9.76
C PRO A 44 -8.83 -4.83 -8.50
N VAL A 45 -9.49 -4.68 -7.34
CA VAL A 45 -8.83 -4.42 -6.05
C VAL A 45 -8.03 -5.63 -5.58
N GLY A 46 -8.64 -6.81 -5.50
CA GLY A 46 -7.96 -8.04 -5.06
C GLY A 46 -6.81 -8.44 -5.98
N ASN A 47 -6.98 -8.25 -7.30
CA ASN A 47 -5.91 -8.49 -8.27
C ASN A 47 -4.74 -7.51 -8.12
N THR A 48 -5.03 -6.21 -7.97
CA THR A 48 -3.98 -5.20 -7.75
C THR A 48 -3.23 -5.46 -6.46
N ILE A 49 -3.94 -5.71 -5.35
CA ILE A 49 -3.34 -6.07 -4.07
C ILE A 49 -2.41 -7.29 -4.21
N SER A 50 -2.89 -8.37 -4.82
CA SER A 50 -2.12 -9.61 -4.93
C SER A 50 -0.85 -9.42 -5.78
N ARG A 51 -0.94 -8.64 -6.86
CA ARG A 51 0.20 -8.31 -7.72
C ARG A 51 1.20 -7.42 -7.01
N GLU A 52 0.75 -6.31 -6.42
CA GLU A 52 1.66 -5.34 -5.82
C GLU A 52 2.31 -5.84 -4.55
N VAL A 53 1.63 -6.67 -3.74
CA VAL A 53 2.27 -7.32 -2.57
C VAL A 53 3.42 -8.22 -3.01
N LYS A 54 3.26 -8.96 -4.12
CA LYS A 54 4.32 -9.80 -4.68
C LYS A 54 5.50 -8.95 -5.16
N ASN A 55 5.22 -7.91 -5.94
CA ASN A 55 6.24 -7.01 -6.48
C ASN A 55 7.02 -6.30 -5.37
N LEU A 56 6.31 -5.79 -4.35
CA LEU A 56 6.90 -5.11 -3.21
C LEU A 56 7.79 -6.06 -2.40
N TYR A 57 7.33 -7.29 -2.15
CA TYR A 57 8.15 -8.29 -1.44
C TYR A 57 9.44 -8.60 -2.20
N ASP A 58 9.35 -8.79 -3.52
CA ASP A 58 10.51 -9.08 -4.36
C ASP A 58 11.51 -7.91 -4.39
N ALA A 59 11.01 -6.68 -4.49
CA ALA A 59 11.83 -5.47 -4.45
C ALA A 59 12.53 -5.30 -3.09
N LEU A 60 11.85 -5.62 -1.98
CA LEU A 60 12.44 -5.56 -0.65
C LEU A 60 13.60 -6.56 -0.48
N ILE A 61 13.45 -7.80 -0.94
CA ILE A 61 14.48 -8.85 -0.83
C ILE A 61 15.68 -8.59 -1.73
N THR A 62 15.43 -8.21 -2.98
CA THR A 62 16.51 -8.12 -3.99
C THR A 62 17.38 -6.86 -3.83
N GLY A 63 17.10 -6.02 -2.83
CA GLY A 63 17.73 -4.69 -2.78
C GLY A 63 17.21 -3.78 -3.90
N GLY A 64 16.01 -4.07 -4.42
CA GLY A 64 15.45 -3.45 -5.60
C GLY A 64 15.35 -1.94 -5.52
N ASP A 65 15.31 -1.35 -6.71
CA ASP A 65 15.19 0.09 -6.97
C ASP A 65 14.08 0.75 -6.13
N ALA A 66 14.39 1.89 -5.54
CA ALA A 66 13.47 2.68 -4.73
C ALA A 66 12.19 3.02 -5.53
N GLU A 67 12.31 3.21 -6.85
CA GLU A 67 11.16 3.46 -7.72
C GLU A 67 10.19 2.28 -7.78
N LYS A 68 10.68 1.04 -7.77
CA LYS A 68 9.84 -0.16 -7.78
C LYS A 68 9.07 -0.32 -6.48
N ILE A 69 9.75 -0.04 -5.35
CA ILE A 69 9.12 -0.03 -4.03
C ILE A 69 8.01 1.02 -4.01
N ALA A 70 8.31 2.26 -4.42
CA ALA A 70 7.36 3.36 -4.46
C ALA A 70 6.15 3.06 -5.37
N SER A 71 6.37 2.51 -6.57
CA SER A 71 5.32 2.15 -7.52
C SER A 71 4.36 1.08 -6.95
N SER A 72 4.89 0.02 -6.35
CA SER A 72 4.06 -1.01 -5.73
C SER A 72 3.35 -0.54 -4.46
N LEU A 73 3.98 0.34 -3.66
CA LEU A 73 3.31 1.01 -2.56
C LEU A 73 2.15 1.86 -3.05
N ASP A 74 2.35 2.69 -4.08
CA ASP A 74 1.32 3.54 -4.66
C ASP A 74 0.11 2.73 -5.13
N GLY A 75 0.32 1.63 -5.86
CA GLY A 75 -0.78 0.79 -6.34
C GLY A 75 -1.70 0.27 -5.22
N ILE A 76 -1.15 -0.05 -4.05
CA ILE A 76 -1.94 -0.51 -2.89
C ILE A 76 -2.55 0.69 -2.14
N ILE A 77 -1.73 1.69 -1.86
CA ILE A 77 -2.06 2.80 -0.96
C ILE A 77 -3.07 3.74 -1.62
N ARG A 78 -2.96 3.99 -2.93
CA ARG A 78 -3.90 4.80 -3.70
C ARG A 78 -5.32 4.26 -3.62
N ILE A 79 -5.49 2.94 -3.76
CA ILE A 79 -6.80 2.28 -3.60
C ILE A 79 -7.36 2.55 -2.20
N ARG A 80 -6.53 2.36 -1.17
CA ARG A 80 -6.92 2.56 0.23
C ARG A 80 -7.22 4.02 0.58
N ALA A 81 -6.49 4.96 -0.03
CA ALA A 81 -6.74 6.39 0.12
C ALA A 81 -8.09 6.79 -0.49
N VAL A 82 -8.47 6.21 -1.63
CA VAL A 82 -9.79 6.43 -2.25
C VAL A 82 -10.92 5.80 -1.41
N GLN A 83 -10.65 4.68 -0.74
CA GLN A 83 -11.61 3.99 0.13
C GLN A 83 -11.71 4.58 1.55
N ASP A 84 -11.19 5.80 1.76
CA ASP A 84 -11.26 6.54 3.04
C ASP A 84 -10.73 5.75 4.25
N PHE A 85 -9.75 4.86 4.07
CA PHE A 85 -9.05 4.23 5.20
C PHE A 85 -8.30 5.27 6.02
N GLU A 86 -8.29 5.13 7.34
CA GLU A 86 -7.42 5.90 8.22
C GLU A 86 -5.94 5.71 7.85
N PRO A 87 -5.07 6.74 7.98
CA PRO A 87 -3.67 6.66 7.59
C PRO A 87 -2.97 5.45 8.20
N SER A 88 -3.17 5.22 9.51
CA SER A 88 -2.58 4.10 10.24
C SER A 88 -3.03 2.75 9.69
N GLN A 89 -4.30 2.60 9.33
CA GLN A 89 -4.82 1.36 8.75
C GLN A 89 -4.29 1.15 7.33
N ALA A 90 -4.24 2.22 6.53
CA ALA A 90 -3.83 2.17 5.14
C ALA A 90 -2.40 1.62 4.98
N ILE A 91 -1.47 2.05 5.84
CA ILE A 91 -0.04 1.72 5.73
C ILE A 91 0.44 0.61 6.69
N SER A 92 -0.35 0.24 7.71
CA SER A 92 0.07 -0.73 8.74
C SER A 92 0.55 -2.08 8.20
N PHE A 93 0.09 -2.49 7.01
CA PHE A 93 0.50 -3.75 6.40
C PHE A 93 2.01 -3.83 6.18
N VAL A 94 2.70 -2.71 5.97
CA VAL A 94 4.16 -2.66 5.80
C VAL A 94 4.84 -3.17 7.07
N LEU A 95 4.39 -2.70 8.25
CA LEU A 95 4.91 -3.17 9.55
C LEU A 95 4.58 -4.64 9.82
N ARG A 96 3.42 -5.12 9.38
CA ARG A 96 3.01 -6.53 9.57
C ARG A 96 3.96 -7.53 8.90
N LEU A 97 4.73 -7.11 7.90
CA LEU A 97 5.76 -7.95 7.30
C LEU A 97 6.83 -8.36 8.32
N LYS A 98 7.21 -7.46 9.24
CA LYS A 98 8.17 -7.75 10.33
C LYS A 98 7.67 -8.87 11.22
N ASP A 99 6.41 -8.78 11.64
CA ASP A 99 5.77 -9.79 12.50
C ASP A 99 5.76 -11.16 11.81
N LEU A 100 5.47 -11.20 10.51
CA LEU A 100 5.45 -12.43 9.72
C LEU A 100 6.84 -13.05 9.59
N ILE A 101 7.86 -12.24 9.32
CA ILE A 101 9.24 -12.69 9.18
C ILE A 101 9.78 -13.22 10.52
N ARG A 102 9.56 -12.51 11.62
CA ARG A 102 9.94 -12.97 12.96
C ARG A 102 9.27 -14.30 13.33
N LYS A 103 7.99 -14.47 12.99
CA LYS A 103 7.25 -15.72 13.22
C LYS A 103 7.81 -16.88 12.40
N GLU A 104 8.21 -16.66 11.15
CA GLU A 104 8.81 -17.69 10.30
C GLU A 104 10.24 -18.04 10.71
N LEU A 105 11.05 -17.05 11.12
CA LEU A 105 12.40 -17.27 11.62
C LEU A 105 12.40 -18.00 12.97
N GLY A 106 11.42 -17.73 13.83
CA GLY A 106 11.29 -18.39 15.14
C GLY A 106 12.59 -18.35 15.94
N LYS A 107 13.00 -19.50 16.49
CA LYS A 107 14.28 -19.64 17.23
C LYS A 107 15.52 -19.69 16.31
N ALA A 108 15.35 -19.95 15.01
CA ALA A 108 16.46 -20.06 14.07
C ALA A 108 17.23 -18.74 13.88
N CYS A 109 16.66 -17.60 14.31
CA CYS A 109 17.34 -16.31 14.29
C CYS A 109 18.55 -16.28 15.26
N ALA A 110 18.38 -16.81 16.48
CA ALA A 110 19.44 -16.88 17.49
C ALA A 110 20.47 -17.95 17.13
N ASP A 111 20.01 -19.12 16.67
CA ASP A 111 20.88 -20.26 16.37
C ASP A 111 21.78 -20.05 15.14
N LYS A 112 21.38 -19.16 14.21
CA LYS A 112 22.09 -18.91 12.94
C LYS A 112 22.82 -17.57 12.89
N GLY A 113 22.83 -16.79 13.96
CA GLY A 113 23.51 -15.49 14.01
C GLY A 113 22.96 -14.44 13.03
N LEU A 114 21.68 -14.54 12.65
CA LEU A 114 21.05 -13.67 11.64
C LEU A 114 20.55 -12.34 12.19
N SER A 115 20.90 -12.01 13.44
CA SER A 115 20.30 -10.88 14.17
C SER A 115 20.61 -9.53 13.52
N ASP A 116 21.86 -9.32 13.10
CA ASP A 116 22.28 -8.07 12.47
C ASP A 116 21.67 -7.88 11.08
N GLU A 117 21.64 -8.93 10.25
CA GLU A 117 21.00 -8.90 8.94
C GLU A 117 19.49 -8.66 9.06
N LEU A 118 18.84 -9.27 10.06
CA LEU A 118 17.42 -9.05 10.34
C LEU A 118 17.15 -7.61 10.76
N LEU A 119 17.99 -7.05 11.62
CA LEU A 119 17.87 -5.66 12.05
C LEU A 119 18.02 -4.69 10.87
N GLN A 120 18.96 -4.93 9.97
CA GLN A 120 19.11 -4.12 8.76
C GLN A 120 17.88 -4.22 7.85
N PHE A 121 17.33 -5.42 7.68
CA PHE A 121 16.11 -5.62 6.89
C PHE A 121 14.90 -4.95 7.53
N GLU A 122 14.78 -4.98 8.86
CA GLU A 122 13.71 -4.29 9.59
C GLU A 122 13.80 -2.77 9.47
N LYS A 123 15.00 -2.20 9.47
CA LYS A 123 15.21 -0.77 9.17
C LYS A 123 14.73 -0.42 7.76
N LYS A 124 15.06 -1.25 6.76
CA LYS A 124 14.56 -1.07 5.40
C LYS A 124 13.02 -1.08 5.33
N ILE A 125 12.36 -1.92 6.12
CA ILE A 125 10.89 -1.92 6.23
C ILE A 125 10.39 -0.62 6.87
N ASP A 126 11.08 -0.08 7.89
CA ASP A 126 10.71 1.22 8.47
C ASP A 126 10.86 2.37 7.46
N ASP A 127 11.93 2.39 6.69
CA ASP A 127 12.10 3.39 5.62
C ASP A 127 10.99 3.28 4.58
N THR A 128 10.60 2.04 4.24
CA THR A 128 9.46 1.76 3.33
C THR A 128 8.14 2.24 3.92
N LEU A 129 7.96 2.18 5.25
CA LEU A 129 6.77 2.69 5.92
C LEU A 129 6.69 4.22 5.83
N LEU A 130 7.82 4.91 5.98
CA LEU A 130 7.87 6.38 5.83
C LEU A 130 7.47 6.77 4.40
N GLN A 131 8.01 6.09 3.39
CA GLN A 131 7.59 6.30 1.99
C GLN A 131 6.09 6.02 1.79
N ALA A 132 5.57 4.95 2.40
CA ALA A 132 4.14 4.64 2.35
C ALA A 132 3.27 5.76 2.93
N PHE A 133 3.72 6.40 4.02
CA PHE A 133 3.03 7.53 4.62
C PHE A 133 3.02 8.76 3.70
N ASP A 134 4.14 9.07 3.06
CA ASP A 134 4.23 10.18 2.11
C ASP A 134 3.28 9.96 0.92
N ILE A 135 3.29 8.77 0.33
CA ILE A 135 2.40 8.37 -0.78
C ILE A 135 0.93 8.50 -0.36
N TYR A 136 0.55 8.00 0.82
CA TYR A 136 -0.81 8.12 1.32
C TYR A 136 -1.23 9.59 1.48
N SER A 137 -0.35 10.40 2.08
CA SER A 137 -0.59 11.82 2.30
C SER A 137 -0.79 12.58 0.99
N GLN A 138 0.05 12.30 -0.01
CA GLN A 138 -0.09 12.84 -1.37
C GLN A 138 -1.42 12.43 -2.02
N CYS A 139 -1.81 11.16 -1.91
CA CYS A 139 -3.10 10.69 -2.45
C CYS A 139 -4.28 11.43 -1.79
N ARG A 140 -4.26 11.60 -0.47
CA ARG A 140 -5.33 12.33 0.26
C ARG A 140 -5.36 13.80 -0.12
N GLN A 141 -4.20 14.44 -0.23
CA GLN A 141 -4.10 15.83 -0.66
C GLN A 141 -4.73 16.02 -2.05
N GLN A 142 -4.39 15.15 -3.01
CA GLN A 142 -4.99 15.17 -4.36
C GLN A 142 -6.51 15.03 -4.31
N ILE A 143 -7.04 14.10 -3.49
CA ILE A 143 -8.49 13.93 -3.33
C ILE A 143 -9.14 15.21 -2.79
N TYR A 144 -8.54 15.86 -1.79
CA TYR A 144 -9.07 17.11 -1.24
C TYR A 144 -9.00 18.26 -2.23
N GLU A 145 -7.91 18.38 -2.98
CA GLU A 145 -7.77 19.38 -4.04
C GLU A 145 -8.86 19.21 -5.09
N ILE A 146 -9.11 17.98 -5.55
CA ILE A 146 -10.20 17.67 -6.50
C ILE A 146 -11.55 18.12 -5.93
N ARG A 147 -11.84 17.80 -4.66
CA ARG A 147 -13.09 18.20 -4.00
C ARG A 147 -13.25 19.72 -3.95
N VAL A 148 -12.19 20.45 -3.60
CA VAL A 148 -12.21 21.93 -3.54
C VAL A 148 -12.43 22.53 -4.93
N HIS A 149 -11.74 22.02 -5.95
CA HIS A 149 -11.91 22.48 -7.33
C HIS A 149 -13.34 22.24 -7.82
N GLU A 150 -13.92 21.07 -7.53
CA GLU A 150 -15.30 20.76 -7.93
C GLU A 150 -16.31 21.70 -7.29
N VAL A 151 -16.17 22.00 -5.99
CA VAL A 151 -17.04 22.96 -5.30
C VAL A 151 -16.92 24.36 -5.91
N LYS A 152 -15.68 24.83 -6.17
CA LYS A 152 -15.46 26.13 -6.82
C LYS A 152 -16.09 26.20 -8.21
N ASN A 153 -15.91 25.15 -9.01
CA ASN A 153 -16.48 25.05 -10.35
C ASN A 153 -18.02 25.05 -10.30
N HIS A 154 -18.61 24.31 -9.36
CA HIS A 154 -20.06 24.27 -9.17
C HIS A 154 -20.62 25.65 -8.80
N LEU A 155 -19.98 26.34 -7.84
CA LEU A 155 -20.37 27.69 -7.43
C LEU A 155 -20.23 28.69 -8.58
N GLY A 156 -19.13 28.64 -9.34
CA GLY A 156 -18.93 29.48 -10.52
C GLY A 156 -20.08 29.33 -11.52
N LYS A 157 -20.43 28.09 -11.88
CA LYS A 157 -21.55 27.79 -12.78
C LYS A 157 -22.91 28.27 -12.25
N LEU A 158 -23.13 28.25 -10.94
CA LEU A 158 -24.36 28.78 -10.34
C LEU A 158 -24.43 30.31 -10.42
N LEU A 159 -23.31 30.99 -10.18
CA LEU A 159 -23.22 32.45 -10.30
C LEU A 159 -23.42 32.92 -11.75
N GLU A 160 -22.82 32.22 -12.72
CA GLU A 160 -23.03 32.44 -14.15
C GLU A 160 -24.51 32.31 -14.52
N ARG A 161 -25.17 31.22 -14.09
CA ARG A 161 -26.61 30.99 -14.35
C ARG A 161 -27.53 32.03 -13.71
N ALA A 162 -27.10 32.62 -12.60
CA ALA A 162 -27.84 33.67 -11.91
C ALA A 162 -27.57 35.08 -12.48
N ASN A 163 -26.76 35.21 -13.54
CA ASN A 163 -26.26 36.49 -14.07
C ASN A 163 -25.60 37.37 -12.99
N LEU A 164 -24.97 36.75 -11.99
CA LEU A 164 -24.27 37.43 -10.89
C LEU A 164 -22.77 37.60 -11.15
N THR A 165 -22.30 37.16 -12.32
CA THR A 165 -20.92 37.34 -12.77
C THR A 165 -20.81 38.59 -13.64
N CYS A 166 -19.99 39.56 -13.22
CA CYS A 166 -19.58 40.66 -14.09
C CYS A 166 -18.34 40.23 -14.87
N GLU A 167 -18.48 40.02 -16.18
CA GLU A 167 -17.31 39.92 -17.05
C GLU A 167 -16.66 41.31 -17.12
N ILE A 168 -15.37 41.40 -16.81
CA ILE A 168 -14.57 42.60 -17.06
C ILE A 168 -14.24 42.57 -18.55
N PRO A 169 -14.69 43.53 -19.37
CA PRO A 169 -14.35 43.56 -20.79
C PRO A 169 -12.83 43.70 -20.97
N GLU A 170 -12.26 42.99 -21.94
CA GLU A 170 -10.88 43.19 -22.40
C GLU A 170 -10.66 44.59 -23.00
#